data_AF-A0A7G6Y0P6-F1
#
_entry.id   AF-A0A7G6Y0P6-F1
#
_cell.length_a   1.000
_cell.length_b   1.000
_cell.length_c   1.000
_cell.angle_alpha   90.00
_cell.angle_beta   90.00
_cell.angle_gamma   90.00
#
_symmetry.space_group_name_H-M   'P 1'
#
loop_
_entity.id
_entity.type
_entity.pdbx_description
1 polymer ?
#
loop_
_entity_poly.entity_id
_entity_poly.type
_entity_poly.pdbx_seq_one_letter_code
_entity_poly.pdbx_strand_id
1 'polypeptide(L)'
;MNWIVFAASLAAVLALAGLAAWLKLGGTDRRLADPEQVMRAAEEALPGFVAQSAAVGSDGRAALIFGDGLRIVVVKAHGARIAAREIVWRDVRATHEGMVVATGERRFGEVLVAGVDNLDVRRLAPQLTRV
;
A
#
# COMPACT_ATOMS: atom_id res chain seq x y z
N MET A 1 2.28 -30.98 40.53
CA MET A 1 2.52 -29.60 40.99
C MET A 1 3.16 -28.82 39.85
N ASN A 2 2.41 -28.47 38.79
CA ASN A 2 2.96 -27.81 37.59
C ASN A 2 2.38 -26.39 37.36
N TRP A 3 1.60 -25.89 38.31
CA TRP A 3 0.94 -24.59 38.24
C TRP A 3 1.94 -23.42 38.18
N ILE A 4 3.11 -23.57 38.81
CA ILE A 4 4.19 -22.56 38.78
C ILE A 4 4.77 -22.42 37.37
N VAL A 5 5.00 -23.55 36.68
CA VAL A 5 5.52 -23.54 35.30
C VAL A 5 4.49 -22.91 34.36
N PHE A 6 3.21 -23.23 34.54
CA PHE A 6 2.13 -22.66 33.76
C PHE A 6 2.02 -21.13 33.95
N ALA A 7 2.07 -20.67 35.20
CA ALA A 7 2.04 -19.23 35.51
C ALA A 7 3.27 -18.51 34.95
N ALA A 8 4.46 -19.11 35.06
CA ALA A 8 5.69 -18.53 34.52
C ALA A 8 5.68 -18.45 33.00
N SER A 9 5.22 -19.50 32.30
CA SER A 9 5.12 -19.50 30.84
C SER A 9 4.08 -18.48 30.35
N LEU A 10 2.95 -18.36 31.05
CA LEU A 10 1.92 -17.39 30.69
C LEU A 10 2.43 -15.95 30.87
N ALA A 11 3.13 -15.67 31.99
CA ALA A 11 3.74 -14.37 32.22
C ALA A 11 4.79 -14.02 31.16
N ALA A 12 5.62 -14.98 30.75
CA ALA A 12 6.62 -14.77 29.69
C ALA A 12 5.99 -14.47 28.32
N VAL A 13 4.93 -15.20 27.95
CA VAL A 13 4.19 -14.93 26.69
C VAL A 13 3.51 -13.56 26.72
N LEU A 14 2.90 -13.18 27.84
CA LEU A 14 2.29 -11.86 27.99
C LEU A 14 3.33 -10.73 27.95
N ALA A 15 4.51 -10.93 28.53
CA ALA A 15 5.61 -9.97 28.44
C ALA A 15 6.10 -9.79 27.01
N LEU A 16 6.27 -10.89 26.26
CA LEU A 16 6.64 -10.83 24.83
C LEU A 16 5.56 -10.19 23.97
N ALA A 17 4.28 -10.52 24.22
CA ALA A 17 3.15 -9.90 23.52
C ALA A 17 3.06 -8.40 23.82
N GLY A 18 3.26 -8.00 25.08
CA GLY A 18 3.34 -6.61 25.50
C GLY A 18 4.50 -5.87 24.83
N LEU A 19 5.67 -6.50 24.73
CA LEU A 19 6.83 -5.92 24.03
C LEU A 19 6.57 -5.79 22.53
N ALA A 20 5.95 -6.77 21.89
CA ALA A 20 5.56 -6.71 20.48
C ALA A 20 4.53 -5.60 20.21
N ALA A 21 3.57 -5.42 21.12
CA ALA A 21 2.60 -4.33 21.08
C ALA A 21 3.27 -2.97 21.29
N TRP A 22 4.22 -2.88 22.23
CA TRP A 22 4.99 -1.67 22.51
C TRP A 22 5.86 -1.25 21.33
N LEU A 23 6.48 -2.23 20.65
CA LEU A 23 7.24 -2.03 19.42
C LEU A 23 6.35 -1.78 18.19
N LYS A 24 5.01 -1.75 18.34
CA LYS A 24 4.03 -1.62 17.25
C LYS A 24 4.24 -2.64 16.12
N LEU A 25 4.80 -3.81 16.43
CA LEU A 25 5.05 -4.89 15.46
C LEU A 25 3.75 -5.59 15.01
N GLY A 26 2.62 -5.27 15.65
CA GLY A 26 1.26 -5.62 15.21
C GLY A 26 0.42 -4.39 14.85
N GLY A 27 1.07 -3.25 14.55
CA GLY A 27 0.41 -1.99 14.22
C GLY A 27 -0.58 -2.20 13.08
N THR A 28 -1.86 -2.09 13.45
CA THR A 28 -3.07 -2.03 12.62
C THR A 28 -2.74 -1.60 11.21
N ASP A 29 -3.07 -2.46 10.22
CA ASP A 29 -2.99 -2.21 8.77
C ASP A 29 -2.89 -0.70 8.53
N ARG A 30 -1.70 -0.20 8.18
CA ARG A 30 -1.52 1.23 7.91
C ARG A 30 -2.35 1.52 6.67
N ARG A 31 -3.60 1.92 6.89
CA ARG A 31 -4.54 2.25 5.83
C ARG A 31 -4.00 3.50 5.15
N LEU A 32 -3.75 3.36 3.86
CA LEU A 32 -3.63 4.48 2.95
C LEU A 32 -5.01 5.14 2.94
N ALA A 33 -5.22 6.13 3.80
CA ALA A 33 -6.48 6.87 3.89
C ALA A 33 -6.34 8.30 3.37
N ASP A 34 -5.13 8.85 3.44
CA ASP A 34 -4.82 10.22 3.03
C ASP A 34 -4.03 10.21 1.71
N PRO A 35 -4.59 10.71 0.60
CA PRO A 35 -3.91 10.82 -0.68
C PRO A 35 -2.57 11.58 -0.59
N GLU A 36 -2.47 12.62 0.23
CA GLU A 36 -1.24 13.41 0.35
C GLU A 36 -0.12 12.62 1.03
N GLN A 37 -0.44 11.85 2.06
CA GLN A 37 0.51 10.95 2.72
C GLN A 37 1.05 9.92 1.72
N VAL A 38 0.16 9.41 0.87
CA VAL A 38 0.47 8.39 -0.12
C VAL A 38 1.36 8.94 -1.23
N MET A 39 1.08 10.14 -1.71
CA MET A 39 1.91 10.86 -2.67
C MET A 39 3.32 11.10 -2.11
N ARG A 40 3.42 11.64 -0.89
CA ARG A 40 4.71 11.85 -0.21
C ARG A 40 5.51 10.55 -0.05
N ALA A 41 4.84 9.46 0.32
CA ALA A 41 5.48 8.16 0.46
C ALA A 41 6.06 7.63 -0.87
N ALA A 42 5.42 7.94 -2.00
CA ALA A 42 5.94 7.57 -3.31
C ALA A 42 7.13 8.43 -3.74
N GLU A 43 7.08 9.74 -3.50
CA GLU A 43 8.22 10.64 -3.76
C GLU A 43 9.45 10.28 -2.91
N GLU A 44 9.23 9.91 -1.64
CA GLU A 44 10.30 9.45 -0.74
C GLU A 44 10.88 8.10 -1.18
N ALA A 45 10.04 7.20 -1.70
CA ALA A 45 10.47 5.89 -2.16
C ALA A 45 11.16 5.91 -3.54
N LEU A 46 10.85 6.88 -4.40
CA LEU A 46 11.34 6.99 -5.77
C LEU A 46 11.94 8.39 -6.01
N PRO A 47 13.26 8.56 -5.87
CA PRO A 47 13.93 9.82 -6.13
C PRO A 47 13.65 10.33 -7.55
N GLY A 48 13.21 11.59 -7.66
CA GLY A 48 12.89 12.22 -8.95
C GLY A 48 11.52 11.84 -9.52
N PHE A 49 10.65 11.17 -8.75
CA PHE A 49 9.22 11.10 -9.05
C PHE A 49 8.51 12.29 -8.44
N VAL A 50 7.65 12.96 -9.21
CA VAL A 50 6.81 14.06 -8.72
C VAL A 50 5.36 13.62 -8.80
N ALA A 51 4.71 13.44 -7.64
CA ALA A 51 3.34 12.97 -7.59
C ALA A 51 2.38 14.12 -7.93
N GLN A 52 1.41 13.86 -8.82
CA GLN A 52 0.40 14.86 -9.21
C GLN A 52 -0.99 14.48 -8.70
N SER A 53 -1.33 13.19 -8.75
CA SER A 53 -2.59 12.68 -8.25
C SER A 53 -2.46 11.27 -7.73
N ALA A 54 -3.34 10.89 -6.80
CA ALA A 54 -3.38 9.56 -6.23
C ALA A 54 -4.82 9.03 -6.22
N ALA A 55 -4.99 7.80 -6.68
CA ALA A 55 -6.21 7.00 -6.59
C ALA A 55 -5.98 5.92 -5.53
N VAL A 56 -6.59 6.12 -4.36
CA VAL A 56 -6.46 5.21 -3.22
C VAL A 56 -7.56 4.16 -3.26
N GLY A 57 -7.19 2.90 -3.06
CA GLY A 57 -8.15 1.81 -2.97
C GLY A 57 -9.13 2.00 -1.82
N SER A 58 -10.38 1.59 -1.99
CA SER A 58 -11.44 1.67 -0.98
C SER A 58 -11.13 0.86 0.28
N ASP A 59 -10.28 -0.16 0.17
CA ASP A 59 -9.79 -0.96 1.28
C ASP A 59 -8.60 -0.30 2.02
N GLY A 60 -8.04 0.78 1.46
CA GLY A 60 -6.88 1.50 1.97
C GLY A 60 -5.61 0.66 1.98
N ARG A 61 -5.53 -0.44 1.22
CA ARG A 61 -4.34 -1.32 1.20
C ARG A 61 -3.37 -0.99 0.08
N ALA A 62 -3.85 -0.39 -1.00
CA ALA A 62 -3.03 -0.01 -2.12
C ALA A 62 -3.52 1.30 -2.75
N ALA A 63 -2.65 1.95 -3.50
CA ALA A 63 -3.02 3.12 -4.29
C ALA A 63 -2.20 3.18 -5.58
N LEU A 64 -2.77 3.81 -6.60
CA LEU A 64 -2.11 4.21 -7.83
C LEU A 64 -1.81 5.70 -7.76
N ILE A 65 -0.59 6.08 -8.08
CA ILE A 65 -0.13 7.46 -8.05
C ILE A 65 0.35 7.80 -9.44
N PHE A 66 -0.16 8.90 -9.97
CA PHE A 66 0.19 9.41 -11.28
C PHE A 66 1.13 10.59 -11.08
N GLY A 67 2.30 10.51 -11.73
CA GLY A 67 3.31 11.55 -11.70
C GLY A 67 3.45 12.26 -13.04
N ASP A 68 4.54 13.01 -13.15
CA ASP A 68 4.96 13.65 -14.39
C ASP A 68 5.38 12.63 -15.47
N GLY A 69 5.33 13.06 -16.73
CA GLY A 69 5.85 12.26 -17.85
C GLY A 69 5.17 10.90 -18.08
N LEU A 70 3.87 10.77 -17.75
CA LEU A 70 3.11 9.50 -17.83
C LEU A 70 3.63 8.39 -16.89
N ARG A 71 4.43 8.77 -15.88
CA ARG A 71 4.94 7.83 -14.88
C ARG A 71 3.84 7.46 -13.91
N ILE A 72 3.72 6.18 -13.62
CA ILE A 72 2.71 5.64 -12.72
C ILE A 72 3.43 4.83 -11.66
N VAL A 73 3.06 5.05 -10.41
CA VAL A 73 3.60 4.34 -9.27
C VAL A 73 2.47 3.63 -8.56
N VAL A 74 2.62 2.33 -8.35
CA VAL A 74 1.75 1.59 -7.43
C VAL A 74 2.39 1.58 -6.06
N VAL A 75 1.59 1.84 -5.04
CA VAL A 75 1.97 1.66 -3.64
C VAL A 75 1.08 0.63 -2.98
N LYS A 76 1.64 -0.11 -2.03
CA LYS A 76 0.88 -0.98 -1.14
C LYS A 76 1.35 -0.87 0.30
N ALA A 77 0.42 -1.06 1.22
CA ALA A 77 0.72 -1.29 2.62
C ALA A 77 1.45 -2.63 2.76
N HIS A 78 2.60 -2.63 3.42
CA HIS A 78 3.38 -3.81 3.74
C HIS A 78 3.73 -3.79 5.23
N GLY A 79 2.76 -4.21 6.06
CA GLY A 79 2.84 -4.11 7.52
C GLY A 79 2.94 -2.64 7.95
N ALA A 80 4.00 -2.30 8.68
CA ALA A 80 4.26 -0.93 9.14
C ALA A 80 4.87 0.01 8.07
N ARG A 81 5.24 -0.51 6.89
CA ARG A 81 5.89 0.25 5.80
C ARG A 81 5.00 0.34 4.57
N ILE A 82 5.25 1.36 3.76
CA ILE A 82 4.66 1.49 2.42
C ILE A 82 5.71 1.05 1.41
N ALA A 83 5.35 0.15 0.51
CA ALA A 83 6.21 -0.27 -0.58
C ALA A 83 5.70 0.40 -1.87
N ALA A 84 6.59 1.09 -2.58
CA ALA A 84 6.27 1.78 -3.84
C ALA A 84 7.05 1.16 -5.01
N ARG A 85 6.42 1.11 -6.18
CA ARG A 85 7.07 0.65 -7.40
C ARG A 85 6.52 1.40 -8.62
N GLU A 86 7.43 1.86 -9.45
CA GLU A 86 7.08 2.41 -10.77
C GLU A 86 6.64 1.28 -11.71
N ILE A 87 5.55 1.50 -12.43
CA ILE A 87 4.92 0.54 -13.33
C ILE A 87 4.60 1.20 -14.67
N VAL A 88 4.35 0.37 -15.69
CA VAL A 88 3.82 0.85 -16.97
C VAL A 88 2.31 0.64 -17.00
N TRP A 89 1.56 1.54 -17.64
CA TRP A 89 0.10 1.42 -17.75
C TRP A 89 -0.39 0.07 -18.31
N ARG A 90 0.41 -0.58 -19.16
CA ARG A 90 0.13 -1.91 -19.72
C ARG A 90 0.01 -3.01 -18.63
N ASP A 91 0.66 -2.81 -17.49
CA ASP A 91 0.68 -3.75 -16.38
C ASP A 91 -0.54 -3.61 -15.46
N VAL A 92 -1.37 -2.60 -15.70
CA VAL A 92 -2.63 -2.35 -15.00
C VAL A 92 -3.78 -3.01 -15.76
N ARG A 93 -4.54 -3.85 -15.06
CA ARG A 93 -5.72 -4.53 -15.58
C ARG A 93 -6.93 -4.15 -14.74
N ALA A 94 -7.97 -3.64 -15.40
CA ALA A 94 -9.25 -3.40 -14.74
C ALA A 94 -9.96 -4.75 -14.50
N THR A 95 -10.46 -4.93 -13.29
CA THR A 95 -11.24 -6.09 -12.84
C THR A 95 -12.49 -5.61 -12.12
N HIS A 96 -13.46 -6.51 -11.89
CA HIS A 96 -14.70 -6.17 -11.20
C HIS A 96 -14.49 -5.68 -9.76
N GLU A 97 -13.38 -6.05 -9.12
CA GLU A 97 -13.03 -5.63 -7.76
C GLU A 97 -12.22 -4.32 -7.71
N GLY A 98 -11.70 -3.85 -8.86
CA GLY A 98 -10.84 -2.66 -8.95
C GLY A 98 -9.71 -2.83 -9.98
N MET A 99 -8.57 -2.16 -9.77
CA MET A 99 -7.42 -2.26 -10.68
C MET A 99 -6.36 -3.21 -10.13
N VAL A 100 -6.06 -4.28 -10.87
CA VAL A 100 -4.97 -5.21 -10.56
C VAL A 100 -3.71 -4.76 -11.29
N VAL A 101 -2.61 -4.61 -10.56
CA VAL A 101 -1.32 -4.21 -11.07
C VAL A 101 -0.34 -5.37 -10.96
N ALA A 102 0.14 -5.85 -12.11
CA ALA A 102 1.17 -6.87 -12.17
C ALA A 102 2.57 -6.22 -12.19
N THR A 103 3.19 -6.06 -11.01
CA THR A 103 4.49 -5.37 -10.91
C THR A 103 5.70 -6.11 -11.49
N GLY A 104 5.53 -7.35 -11.96
CA GLY A 104 6.61 -8.17 -12.56
C GLY A 104 7.68 -8.67 -11.57
N GLU A 105 7.74 -8.15 -10.34
CA GLU A 105 8.67 -8.58 -9.30
C GLU A 105 8.05 -9.65 -8.40
N ARG A 106 8.68 -10.83 -8.30
CA ARG A 106 8.20 -11.95 -7.45
C ARG A 106 7.97 -11.56 -5.98
N ARG A 107 8.72 -10.60 -5.44
CA ARG A 107 8.58 -10.16 -4.03
C ARG A 107 7.47 -9.12 -3.83
N PHE A 108 7.15 -8.36 -4.88
CA PHE A 108 6.10 -7.34 -4.82
C PHE A 108 4.74 -7.92 -5.22
N GLY A 109 4.72 -8.89 -6.13
CA GLY A 109 3.52 -9.64 -6.50
C GLY A 109 2.47 -8.78 -7.21
N GLU A 110 1.30 -9.36 -7.44
CA GLU A 110 0.14 -8.62 -7.94
C GLU A 110 -0.47 -7.77 -6.82
N VAL A 111 -0.83 -6.53 -7.15
CA VAL A 111 -1.45 -5.58 -6.22
C VAL A 111 -2.84 -5.23 -6.71
N LEU A 112 -3.84 -5.56 -5.91
CA LEU A 112 -5.21 -5.10 -6.14
C LEU A 112 -5.40 -3.74 -5.48
N VAL A 113 -5.81 -2.76 -6.28
CA VAL A 113 -6.29 -1.46 -5.83
C VAL A 113 -7.81 -1.52 -5.88
N ALA A 114 -8.41 -1.89 -4.75
CA ALA A 114 -9.84 -2.18 -4.67
C ALA A 114 -10.70 -0.93 -4.86
N GLY A 115 -11.83 -1.04 -5.55
CA GLY A 115 -12.84 0.03 -5.65
C GLY A 115 -12.41 1.30 -6.40
N VAL A 116 -11.22 1.32 -7.02
CA VAL A 116 -10.84 2.37 -7.96
C VAL A 116 -11.41 2.02 -9.33
N ASP A 117 -12.40 2.80 -9.78
CA ASP A 117 -13.05 2.64 -11.07
C ASP A 117 -12.35 3.50 -12.15
N ASN A 118 -12.52 3.15 -13.43
CA ASN A 118 -12.01 3.89 -14.58
C ASN A 118 -12.45 5.36 -14.59
N LEU A 119 -13.61 5.68 -14.00
CA LEU A 119 -14.13 7.04 -13.87
C LEU A 119 -13.34 7.90 -12.89
N ASP A 120 -12.80 7.32 -11.82
CA ASP A 120 -11.93 8.03 -10.87
C ASP A 120 -10.57 8.30 -11.48
N VAL A 121 -10.02 7.33 -12.22
CA VAL A 121 -8.76 7.51 -12.96
C VAL A 121 -8.89 8.58 -14.04
N ARG A 122 -10.03 8.64 -14.76
CA ARG A 122 -10.29 9.71 -15.75
C ARG A 122 -10.44 11.10 -15.12
N ARG A 123 -10.95 11.20 -13.89
CA ARG A 123 -11.03 12.47 -13.16
C ARG A 123 -9.69 12.93 -12.58
N LEU A 124 -8.85 11.98 -12.16
CA LEU A 124 -7.56 12.26 -11.51
C LEU A 124 -6.39 12.40 -12.48
N ALA A 125 -6.50 11.87 -13.70
CA ALA A 125 -5.45 11.95 -14.73
C ALA A 125 -5.99 12.47 -16.07
N PRO A 126 -6.41 13.74 -16.18
CA PRO A 126 -6.81 14.34 -17.45
C PRO A 126 -5.69 14.33 -18.50
N GLN A 127 -4.41 14.26 -18.08
CA GLN A 127 -3.25 14.13 -18.97
C GLN A 127 -3.17 12.82 -19.77
N LEU A 128 -3.81 11.73 -19.34
CA LEU A 128 -3.81 10.46 -20.07
C LEU A 128 -4.78 10.44 -21.27
N THR A 129 -5.63 11.47 -21.41
CA THR A 129 -6.68 11.52 -22.44
C THR A 129 -6.34 12.46 -23.60
N ARG A 130 -5.18 13.14 -23.56
CA ARG A 130 -4.77 14.04 -24.65
C ARG A 130 -4.05 13.22 -25.74
N VAL A 131 -4.85 12.56 -26.58
CA VAL A 131 -4.45 12.05 -27.91
C VAL A 131 -4.99 12.99 -28.96
#